data_AF-A0A517R1J1-F1
#
_entry.id   AF-A0A517R1J1-F1
#
_cell.length_a   1.000
_cell.length_b   1.000
_cell.length_c   1.000
_cell.angle_alpha   90.00
_cell.angle_beta   90.00
_cell.angle_gamma   90.00
#
_symmetry.space_group_name_H-M   'P 1'
#
loop_
_entity.id
_entity.type
_entity.pdbx_description
1 polymer ?
#
loop_
_entity_poly.entity_id
_entity_poly.type
_entity_poly.pdbx_seq_one_letter_code
_entity_poly.pdbx_strand_id
1 'polypeptide(L)'
;MDALHPEHIAVPMPCRWTRELLILTLREIAFERGENVTFREFQDAAGVSAGPVTSKCGGWAKLRAAAGLPPQRYSSWKKITDHELLCELHRLTQELKHLPSYEEIDAHGKFGACTYRRRFGRKIDLKRAFRDYLLKCPLREPKHFKEAERTESD
;
A
#
# COMPACT_ATOMS: atom_id res chain seq x y z
N MET A 1 -29.98 -2.63 -0.29
CA MET A 1 -28.96 -1.96 -1.11
C MET A 1 -27.72 -2.81 -1.06
N ASP A 2 -27.69 -3.78 -1.96
CA ASP A 2 -26.68 -4.83 -2.05
C ASP A 2 -25.30 -4.24 -2.28
N ALA A 3 -24.41 -4.48 -1.33
CA ALA A 3 -22.99 -4.37 -1.56
C ALA A 3 -22.62 -5.49 -2.54
N LEU A 4 -22.31 -5.11 -3.78
CA LEU A 4 -21.52 -5.89 -4.73
C LEU A 4 -20.29 -6.42 -4.00
N HIS A 5 -20.40 -7.63 -3.44
CA HIS A 5 -19.27 -8.49 -3.23
C HIS A 5 -18.83 -8.89 -4.63
N PRO A 6 -17.62 -8.52 -5.08
CA PRO A 6 -17.13 -9.03 -6.35
C PRO A 6 -17.12 -10.54 -6.20
N GLU A 7 -17.91 -11.18 -7.06
CA GLU A 7 -17.88 -12.61 -7.27
C GLU A 7 -16.42 -13.08 -7.28
N HIS A 8 -16.06 -13.94 -6.33
CA HIS A 8 -14.82 -14.70 -6.39
C HIS A 8 -14.85 -15.50 -7.70
N ILE A 9 -14.29 -14.93 -8.77
CA ILE A 9 -13.99 -15.67 -9.99
C ILE A 9 -12.93 -16.67 -9.57
N ALA A 10 -13.38 -17.90 -9.32
CA ALA A 10 -12.52 -19.04 -9.16
C ALA A 10 -11.69 -19.17 -10.44
N VAL A 11 -10.47 -18.63 -10.43
CA VAL A 11 -9.48 -18.90 -11.46
C VAL A 11 -9.41 -20.43 -11.54
N PRO A 12 -9.71 -21.04 -12.70
CA PRO A 12 -9.75 -22.49 -12.81
C PRO A 12 -8.35 -23.01 -12.47
N MET A 13 -8.22 -23.63 -11.30
CA MET A 13 -6.98 -24.22 -10.80
C MET A 13 -6.59 -25.34 -11.76
N PRO A 14 -5.68 -25.09 -12.71
CA PRO A 14 -5.36 -26.04 -13.75
C PRO A 14 -4.48 -27.12 -13.12
N CYS A 15 -4.78 -28.40 -13.36
CA CYS A 15 -3.91 -29.50 -12.94
C CYS A 15 -2.48 -29.37 -13.54
N ARG A 16 -2.31 -28.56 -14.60
CA ARG A 16 -1.03 -28.29 -15.24
C ARG A 16 -0.88 -26.83 -15.64
N TRP A 17 0.09 -26.14 -15.03
CA TRP A 17 0.47 -24.79 -15.40
C TRP A 17 1.28 -24.76 -16.70
N THR A 18 0.80 -24.02 -17.69
CA THR A 18 1.51 -23.69 -18.93
C THR A 18 2.00 -22.25 -18.89
N ARG A 19 2.93 -21.90 -19.79
CA ARG A 19 3.46 -20.54 -19.89
C ARG A 19 2.35 -19.53 -20.22
N GLU A 20 1.47 -19.90 -21.14
CA GLU A 20 0.34 -19.08 -21.61
C GLU A 20 -0.65 -18.82 -20.48
N LEU A 21 -0.95 -19.85 -19.69
CA LEU A 21 -1.89 -19.74 -18.59
C LEU A 21 -1.34 -18.85 -17.47
N LEU A 22 -0.06 -18.98 -17.13
CA LEU A 22 0.60 -18.08 -16.17
C LEU A 22 0.55 -16.61 -16.62
N ILE A 23 0.74 -16.35 -17.92
CA ILE A 23 0.66 -15.00 -18.50
C ILE A 23 -0.76 -14.45 -18.40
N LEU A 24 -1.77 -15.24 -18.78
CA LEU A 24 -3.17 -14.82 -18.72
C LEU A 24 -3.61 -14.56 -17.28
N THR A 25 -3.31 -15.47 -16.35
CA THR A 25 -3.63 -15.29 -14.94
C THR A 25 -2.97 -14.04 -14.35
N LEU A 26 -1.70 -13.76 -14.70
CA LEU A 26 -1.04 -12.54 -14.24
C LEU A 26 -1.68 -11.27 -14.82
N ARG A 27 -2.09 -11.30 -16.10
CA ARG A 27 -2.80 -10.17 -16.71
C ARG A 27 -4.14 -9.90 -16.03
N GLU A 28 -4.90 -10.94 -15.71
CA GLU A 28 -6.18 -10.83 -15.02
C GLU A 28 -6.01 -10.21 -13.63
N ILE A 29 -5.08 -10.75 -12.84
CA ILE A 29 -4.80 -10.23 -11.50
C ILE A 29 -4.30 -8.77 -11.58
N ALA A 30 -3.52 -8.42 -12.61
CA ALA A 30 -3.07 -7.05 -12.81
C ALA A 30 -4.17 -6.10 -13.30
N PHE A 31 -5.18 -6.61 -14.01
CA PHE A 31 -6.35 -5.84 -14.40
C PHE A 31 -7.20 -5.49 -13.17
N GLU A 32 -7.42 -6.45 -12.27
CA GLU A 32 -8.18 -6.24 -11.04
C GLU A 32 -7.45 -5.40 -10.00
N ARG A 33 -6.16 -5.66 -9.79
CA ARG A 33 -5.38 -5.12 -8.65
C ARG A 33 -4.38 -4.02 -9.06
N GLY A 34 -4.24 -3.78 -10.36
CA GLY A 34 -3.27 -2.85 -10.94
C GLY A 34 -1.90 -3.50 -11.24
N GLU A 35 -1.05 -2.77 -11.96
CA GLU A 35 0.21 -3.28 -12.53
C GLU A 35 1.28 -3.69 -11.50
N ASN A 36 1.11 -3.33 -10.23
CA ASN A 36 2.08 -3.58 -9.16
C ASN A 36 1.79 -4.88 -8.38
N VAL A 37 1.15 -5.87 -9.01
CA VAL A 37 1.02 -7.22 -8.45
C VAL A 37 2.39 -7.73 -8.06
N THR A 38 2.58 -8.09 -6.79
CA THR A 38 3.79 -8.73 -6.29
C THR A 38 3.79 -10.22 -6.60
N PHE A 39 4.96 -10.84 -6.56
CA PHE A 39 5.04 -12.28 -6.76
C PHE A 39 4.18 -13.05 -5.75
N ARG A 40 4.17 -12.61 -4.48
CA ARG A 40 3.38 -13.23 -3.42
C ARG A 40 1.88 -13.10 -3.67
N GLU A 41 1.40 -11.92 -4.02
CA GLU A 41 -0.03 -11.72 -4.36
C GLU A 41 -0.45 -12.58 -5.55
N PHE A 42 0.42 -12.74 -6.54
CA PHE A 42 0.17 -13.67 -7.64
C PHE A 42 0.08 -15.12 -7.16
N GLN A 43 1.00 -15.57 -6.30
CA GLN A 43 0.96 -16.94 -5.74
C GLN A 43 -0.29 -17.20 -4.91
N ASP A 44 -0.67 -16.23 -4.07
CA ASP A 44 -1.83 -16.33 -3.18
C ASP A 44 -3.14 -16.32 -3.98
N ALA A 45 -3.25 -15.47 -5.01
CA ALA A 45 -4.44 -15.37 -5.85
C ALA A 45 -4.56 -16.51 -6.87
N ALA A 46 -3.45 -16.97 -7.46
CA ALA A 46 -3.45 -18.01 -8.48
C ALA A 46 -3.31 -19.43 -7.92
N GLY A 47 -3.00 -19.59 -6.62
CA GLY A 47 -2.68 -20.90 -6.04
C GLY A 47 -1.43 -21.56 -6.64
N VAL A 48 -0.49 -20.75 -7.15
CA VAL A 48 0.70 -21.20 -7.88
C VAL A 48 1.92 -21.28 -6.96
N SER A 49 2.57 -22.44 -6.92
CA SER A 49 3.91 -22.55 -6.31
C SER A 49 4.97 -21.89 -7.20
N ALA A 50 6.13 -21.52 -6.63
CA ALA A 50 7.17 -20.84 -7.42
C ALA A 50 7.76 -21.69 -8.57
N GLY A 51 7.63 -23.02 -8.49
CA GLY A 51 8.21 -23.98 -9.44
C GLY A 51 7.75 -23.79 -10.90
N PRO A 52 6.44 -23.78 -11.19
CA PRO A 52 5.91 -23.49 -12.52
C PRO A 52 6.37 -22.15 -13.11
N VAL A 53 6.44 -21.09 -12.30
CA VAL A 53 6.85 -19.75 -12.78
C VAL A 53 8.31 -19.76 -13.21
N THR A 54 9.18 -20.38 -12.42
CA THR A 54 10.60 -20.51 -12.76
C THR A 54 10.82 -21.46 -13.94
N SER A 55 10.17 -22.62 -13.95
CA SER A 55 10.40 -23.64 -14.99
C SER A 55 9.76 -23.33 -16.35
N LYS A 56 8.58 -22.69 -16.38
CA LYS A 56 7.85 -22.40 -17.64
C LYS A 56 8.15 -21.04 -18.22
N CYS A 57 8.33 -20.04 -17.35
CA CYS A 57 8.54 -18.66 -17.77
C CYS A 57 9.99 -18.20 -17.57
N GLY A 58 10.83 -18.98 -16.90
CA GLY A 58 12.21 -18.59 -16.57
C GLY A 58 12.28 -17.56 -15.45
N GLY A 59 11.24 -17.47 -14.62
CA GLY A 59 11.17 -16.60 -13.44
C GLY A 59 10.16 -15.46 -13.55
N TRP A 60 9.92 -14.79 -12.42
CA TRP A 60 8.90 -13.75 -12.27
C TRP A 60 9.11 -12.55 -13.18
N ALA A 61 10.35 -12.07 -13.34
CA ALA A 61 10.65 -10.93 -14.21
C ALA A 61 10.28 -11.20 -15.68
N LYS A 62 10.56 -12.42 -16.17
CA LYS A 62 10.22 -12.84 -17.53
C LYS A 62 8.71 -13.05 -17.71
N LEU A 63 8.04 -13.60 -16.69
CA LEU A 63 6.59 -13.73 -16.69
C LEU A 63 5.90 -12.34 -16.80
N ARG A 64 6.36 -11.35 -16.00
CA ARG A 64 5.85 -9.97 -16.09
C ARG A 64 6.06 -9.35 -17.46
N ALA A 65 7.27 -9.49 -18.02
CA ALA A 65 7.56 -9.00 -19.36
C ALA A 65 6.66 -9.64 -20.42
N ALA A 66 6.42 -10.96 -20.33
CA ALA A 66 5.52 -11.66 -21.23
C ALA A 66 4.04 -11.26 -21.04
N ALA A 67 3.66 -10.88 -19.82
CA ALA A 67 2.35 -10.29 -19.51
C ALA A 67 2.20 -8.84 -20.00
N GLY A 68 3.26 -8.20 -20.50
CA GLY A 68 3.25 -6.79 -20.89
C GLY A 68 3.26 -5.83 -19.70
N LEU A 69 3.57 -6.34 -18.50
CA LEU A 69 3.68 -5.53 -17.30
C LEU A 69 5.08 -4.92 -17.21
N PRO A 70 5.21 -3.68 -16.70
CA PRO A 70 6.51 -3.12 -16.42
C PRO A 70 7.30 -4.02 -15.45
N PRO A 71 8.65 -3.96 -15.48
CA PRO A 71 9.47 -4.62 -14.48
C PRO A 71 8.92 -4.33 -13.10
N GLN A 72 8.85 -5.36 -12.24
CA GLN A 72 8.36 -5.15 -10.89
C GLN A 72 9.24 -4.07 -10.27
N ARG A 73 8.66 -2.88 -10.07
CA ARG A 73 9.32 -1.87 -9.27
C ARG A 73 9.44 -2.51 -7.89
N TYR A 74 10.62 -2.51 -7.28
CA TYR A 74 10.76 -2.76 -5.84
C TYR A 74 10.03 -1.63 -5.11
N SER A 75 8.71 -1.63 -5.18
CA SER A 75 7.83 -0.66 -4.56
C SER A 75 7.25 -1.34 -3.34
N SER A 76 8.12 -1.69 -2.39
CA SER A 76 7.64 -2.04 -1.05
C SER A 76 7.07 -0.82 -0.33
N TRP A 77 7.29 0.40 -0.80
CA TRP A 77 6.63 1.58 -0.24
C TRP A 77 5.77 2.21 -1.32
N LYS A 78 4.44 2.12 -1.16
CA LYS A 78 3.53 3.19 -1.59
C LYS A 78 4.29 4.49 -1.31
N LYS A 79 4.70 5.27 -2.32
CA LYS A 79 5.57 6.44 -2.11
C LYS A 79 4.80 7.36 -1.16
N ILE A 80 5.12 7.29 0.13
CA ILE A 80 4.47 8.11 1.13
C ILE A 80 4.74 9.54 0.71
N THR A 81 3.66 10.24 0.38
CA THR A 81 3.73 11.62 -0.08
C THR A 81 4.00 12.53 1.11
N ASP A 82 4.57 13.69 0.84
CA ASP A 82 4.76 14.69 1.89
C ASP A 82 3.41 15.10 2.50
N HIS A 83 2.33 15.08 1.70
CA HIS A 83 0.97 15.30 2.16
C HIS A 83 0.50 14.23 3.16
N GLU A 84 0.73 12.95 2.88
CA GLU A 84 0.36 11.86 3.81
C GLU A 84 1.12 11.96 5.14
N LEU A 85 2.41 12.36 5.10
CA LEU A 85 3.18 12.61 6.31
C LEU A 85 2.64 13.80 7.11
N LEU A 86 2.32 14.91 6.46
CA LEU A 86 1.80 16.09 7.14
C LEU A 86 0.36 15.89 7.67
N CYS A 87 -0.44 15.07 6.98
CA CYS A 87 -1.76 14.66 7.44
C CYS A 87 -1.67 13.79 8.70
N GLU A 88 -0.76 12.81 8.74
CA GLU A 88 -0.53 12.00 9.93
C GLU A 88 0.03 12.84 11.08
N LEU A 89 0.96 13.76 10.80
CA LEU A 89 1.46 14.70 11.79
C LEU A 89 0.34 15.58 12.35
N HIS A 90 -0.61 16.00 11.52
CA HIS A 90 -1.79 16.73 11.97
C HIS A 90 -2.66 15.89 12.90
N ARG A 91 -2.91 14.62 12.57
CA ARG A 91 -3.66 13.69 13.44
C ARG A 91 -3.02 13.60 14.82
N LEU A 92 -1.70 13.39 14.88
CA LEU A 92 -0.94 13.33 16.13
C LEU A 92 -1.02 14.63 16.93
N THR A 93 -0.99 15.79 16.24
CA THR A 93 -1.13 17.08 16.93
C THR A 93 -2.53 17.27 17.55
N GLN A 94 -3.57 16.73 16.93
CA GLN A 94 -4.94 16.80 17.44
C GLN A 94 -5.15 15.88 18.64
N GLU A 95 -4.50 14.71 18.62
CA GLU A 95 -4.53 13.71 19.68
C GLU A 95 -3.75 14.16 20.91
N LEU A 96 -2.51 14.63 20.72
CA LEU A 96 -1.60 15.03 21.79
C LEU A 96 -1.80 16.50 22.23
N LYS A 97 -2.59 17.29 21.49
CA LYS A 97 -2.80 18.74 21.71
C LYS A 97 -1.53 19.60 21.65
N HIS A 98 -0.42 19.06 21.16
CA HIS A 98 0.82 19.77 20.90
C HIS A 98 1.52 19.20 19.65
N LEU A 99 2.57 19.88 19.18
CA LEU A 99 3.40 19.32 18.12
C LEU A 99 4.21 18.14 18.67
N PRO A 100 4.05 16.92 18.15
CA PRO A 100 4.76 15.76 18.65
C PRO A 100 6.26 15.87 18.37
N SER A 101 7.04 15.33 19.30
CA SER A 101 8.45 15.04 19.17
C SER A 101 8.67 13.83 18.26
N TYR A 102 9.92 13.59 17.86
CA TYR A 102 10.25 12.41 17.06
C TYR A 102 10.00 11.10 17.85
N GLU A 103 10.21 11.13 19.16
CA GLU A 103 9.94 9.98 20.04
C GLU A 103 8.44 9.67 20.08
N GLU A 104 7.59 10.70 20.20
CA GLU A 104 6.14 10.53 20.18
C GLU A 104 5.62 10.12 18.78
N ILE A 105 6.27 10.58 17.71
CA ILE A 105 5.97 10.10 16.35
C ILE A 105 6.33 8.63 16.20
N ASP A 106 7.46 8.18 16.77
CA ASP A 106 7.83 6.75 16.74
C ASP A 106 6.91 5.90 17.63
N ALA A 107 6.43 6.45 18.75
CA ALA A 107 5.57 5.74 19.70
C ALA A 107 4.09 5.68 19.27
N HIS A 108 3.55 6.76 18.72
CA HIS A 108 2.12 6.92 18.41
C HIS A 108 1.81 7.09 16.92
N GLY A 109 2.83 7.35 16.10
CA GLY A 109 2.67 7.65 14.69
C GLY A 109 2.63 6.41 13.81
N LYS A 110 1.85 6.49 12.73
CA LYS A 110 1.82 5.47 11.68
C LYS A 110 3.15 5.37 10.90
N PHE A 111 3.93 6.44 10.89
CA PHE A 111 5.21 6.52 10.19
C PHE A 111 6.30 6.88 11.19
N GLY A 112 7.44 6.18 11.13
CA GLY A 112 8.55 6.48 12.02
C GLY A 112 9.21 7.83 11.72
N ALA A 113 9.80 8.44 12.75
CA ALA A 113 10.54 9.70 12.73
C ALA A 113 11.64 9.73 11.67
N CYS A 114 12.26 8.57 11.38
CA CYS A 114 13.26 8.45 10.32
C CYS A 114 12.70 8.83 8.94
N THR A 115 11.41 8.59 8.70
CA THR A 115 10.71 8.95 7.45
C THR A 115 10.55 10.46 7.34
N TYR A 116 10.10 11.12 8.42
CA TYR A 116 9.98 12.57 8.48
C TYR A 116 11.33 13.27 8.33
N ARG A 117 12.38 12.76 9.01
CA ARG A 117 13.74 13.31 8.92
C ARG A 117 14.32 13.19 7.51
N ARG A 118 14.09 12.07 6.81
CA ARG A 118 14.56 11.88 5.43
C ARG A 118 13.83 12.79 4.43
N ARG A 119 12.57 13.12 4.69
CA ARG A 119 11.72 13.89 3.77
C ARG A 119 11.82 15.39 3.97
N PHE A 120 11.70 15.85 5.21
CA PHE A 120 11.68 17.27 5.53
C PHE A 120 13.02 17.77 6.08
N GLY A 121 13.94 16.87 6.43
CA GLY A 121 15.25 17.25 6.96
C GLY A 121 15.19 17.60 8.43
N ARG A 122 15.46 18.86 8.78
CA ARG A 122 15.52 19.30 10.17
C ARG A 122 14.12 19.56 10.72
N LYS A 123 13.99 19.52 12.06
CA LYS A 123 12.71 19.78 12.74
C LYS A 123 12.12 21.16 12.41
N ILE A 124 12.96 22.15 12.10
CA ILE A 124 12.54 23.50 11.69
C ILE A 124 11.83 23.50 10.33
N ASP A 125 12.32 22.67 9.39
CA ASP A 125 11.77 22.56 8.05
C ASP A 125 10.44 21.79 8.07
N LEU A 126 10.35 20.74 8.91
CA LEU A 126 9.09 20.04 9.17
C LEU A 126 8.03 20.99 9.74
N LYS A 127 8.39 21.83 10.73
CA LYS A 127 7.47 22.83 11.30
C LYS A 127 7.01 23.86 10.28
N ARG A 128 7.91 24.28 9.37
CA ARG A 128 7.58 25.20 8.28
C ARG A 128 6.60 24.55 7.31
N ALA A 129 6.91 23.35 6.83
CA ALA A 129 6.04 22.60 5.93
C ALA A 129 4.67 22.32 6.56
N PHE A 130 4.64 22.01 7.86
CA PHE A 130 3.40 21.80 8.58
C PHE A 130 2.55 23.07 8.71
N ARG A 131 3.18 24.22 9.02
CA ARG A 131 2.50 25.52 8.99
C ARG A 131 1.94 25.82 7.62
N ASP A 132 2.74 25.65 6.57
CA ASP A 132 2.32 25.90 5.19
C ASP A 132 1.18 24.97 4.77
N TYR A 133 1.18 23.73 5.24
CA TYR A 133 0.10 22.77 5.05
C TYR A 133 -1.20 23.24 5.72
N LEU A 134 -1.14 23.72 6.97
CA LEU A 134 -2.30 24.27 7.67
C LEU A 134 -2.84 25.54 7.01
N LEU A 135 -1.99 26.34 6.37
CA LEU A 135 -2.40 27.56 5.64
C LEU A 135 -3.01 27.26 4.26
N LYS A 136 -2.52 26.22 3.56
CA LYS A 136 -2.99 25.85 2.22
C LYS A 136 -4.26 24.99 2.23
N CYS A 137 -4.50 24.27 3.31
CA CYS A 137 -5.66 23.40 3.46
C CYS A 137 -6.63 24.07 4.46
N PRO A 138 -7.69 24.78 4.02
CA PRO A 138 -8.70 25.28 4.93
C PRO A 138 -9.43 24.05 5.49
N LEU A 139 -9.04 23.63 6.70
CA LEU A 139 -9.68 22.69 7.61
C LEU A 139 -10.88 21.94 6.98
N ARG A 140 -10.64 21.03 6.04
CA ARG A 140 -11.66 20.06 5.66
C ARG A 140 -11.47 18.92 6.64
N GLU A 141 -12.24 18.97 7.72
CA GLU A 141 -12.36 17.90 8.69
C GLU A 141 -12.34 16.54 7.96
N PRO A 142 -11.47 15.60 8.37
CA PRO A 142 -11.43 14.29 7.73
C PRO A 142 -12.77 13.57 7.96
N LYS A 143 -13.59 13.50 6.90
CA LYS A 143 -14.91 12.82 6.88
C LYS A 143 -14.88 11.30 7.03
N HIS A 144 -13.75 10.68 7.40
CA HIS A 144 -13.72 9.23 7.62
C HIS A 144 -12.77 8.86 8.76
N PHE A 145 -13.23 9.09 9.98
CA PHE A 145 -12.83 8.25 11.11
C PHE A 145 -13.90 7.16 11.22
N LYS A 146 -13.66 5.98 10.66
CA LYS A 146 -14.45 4.82 11.06
C LYS A 146 -13.93 4.39 12.42
N GLU A 147 -14.76 4.60 13.44
CA GLU A 147 -14.78 3.84 14.68
C GLU A 147 -14.52 2.37 14.37
N ALA A 148 -13.36 1.88 14.80
CA ALA A 148 -13.21 0.48 15.13
C ALA A 148 -13.59 0.35 16.60
N GLU A 149 -14.89 0.28 16.85
CA GLU A 149 -15.38 -0.35 18.07
C GLU A 149 -14.84 -1.79 18.08
N ARG A 150 -14.14 -2.13 19.15
CA ARG A 150 -14.23 -3.47 19.73
C ARG A 150 -14.14 -3.36 21.24
N THR A 151 -15.28 -3.00 21.80
CA THR A 151 -15.94 -3.68 22.92
C THR A 151 -15.05 -4.17 24.06
N GLU A 152 -15.06 -3.36 25.11
CA GLU A 152 -15.17 -3.79 26.50
C GLU A 152 -16.36 -4.77 26.65
N SER A 153 -16.13 -5.91 27.26
CA SER A 153 -17.19 -6.70 27.90
C SER A 153 -16.57 -7.64 28.94
N ASP A 154 -16.83 -7.28 30.20
CA ASP A 154 -16.93 -8.07 31.44
C ASP A 154 -15.76 -8.97 31.88
#